data_AF-A0A177AXD6-F1
#
_entry.id   AF-A0A177AXD6-F1
#
_cell.length_a   1.000
_cell.length_b   1.000
_cell.length_c   1.000
_cell.angle_alpha   90.00
_cell.angle_beta   90.00
_cell.angle_gamma   90.00
#
_symmetry.space_group_name_H-M   'P 1'
#
loop_
_entity.id
_entity.type
_entity.pdbx_description
1 polymer ?
#
loop_
_entity_poly.entity_id
_entity_poly.type
_entity_poly.pdbx_seq_one_letter_code
_entity_poly.pdbx_strand_id
1 'polypeptide(L)'
;MKDVYYKHTQLQKTLREITTNDDTAPVKQKYLMEMERASYTEENCTEIIVILESRLKDSGKKWRHVKKALDVLFHLLIFGGIRIRAHFQKKIDTIEHLTDFSLIINQKDVGQDVRKQVSEILQLLRDDSKLESERHEAQNHREKYDISKV
;
A
#
# COMPACT_ATOMS: atom_id res chain seq x y z
N MET A 1 32.42 6.58 -6.05
CA MET A 1 31.69 5.39 -5.54
C MET A 1 31.46 5.60 -4.05
N LYS A 2 30.20 5.72 -3.62
CA LYS A 2 29.84 5.75 -2.19
C LYS A 2 29.04 4.48 -1.91
N ASP A 3 29.74 3.39 -1.63
CA ASP A 3 29.13 2.24 -0.95
C ASP A 3 28.93 2.62 0.51
N VAL A 4 27.88 3.39 0.78
CA VAL A 4 27.33 3.52 2.12
C VAL A 4 26.46 2.28 2.31
N TYR A 5 26.95 1.35 3.12
CA TYR A 5 26.22 0.18 3.58
C TYR A 5 25.00 0.66 4.38
N TYR A 6 23.91 1.03 3.70
CA TYR A 6 22.65 1.41 4.33
C TYR A 6 22.12 0.17 5.04
N LYS A 7 22.37 0.07 6.36
CA LYS A 7 21.69 -0.92 7.19
C LYS A 7 20.20 -0.56 7.14
N HIS A 8 19.43 -1.35 6.40
CA HIS A 8 17.99 -1.20 6.37
C HIS A 8 17.44 -1.27 7.79
N THR A 9 16.56 -0.34 8.13
CA THR A 9 15.79 -0.39 9.39
C THR A 9 14.94 -1.65 9.43
N GLN A 10 14.48 -2.04 10.61
CA GLN A 10 13.60 -3.19 10.73
C GLN A 10 12.31 -2.98 9.93
N LEU A 11 11.76 -1.76 9.92
CA LEU A 11 10.60 -1.39 9.13
C LEU A 11 10.83 -1.61 7.63
N GLN A 12 11.97 -1.14 7.10
CA GLN A 12 12.32 -1.34 5.70
C GLN A 12 12.45 -2.82 5.33
N LYS A 13 13.06 -3.63 6.22
CA LYS A 13 13.18 -5.07 6.02
C LYS A 13 11.82 -5.74 5.98
N THR A 14 10.97 -5.48 6.98
CA THR A 14 9.61 -6.03 7.04
C THR A 14 8.82 -5.65 5.80
N LEU A 15 8.80 -4.36 5.41
CA LEU A 15 8.03 -3.91 4.26
C LEU A 15 8.54 -4.53 2.95
N ARG A 16 9.85 -4.72 2.80
CA ARG A 16 10.43 -5.42 1.64
C ARG A 16 10.05 -6.90 1.59
N GLU A 17 10.04 -7.57 2.73
CA GLU A 17 9.68 -8.98 2.88
C GLU A 17 8.20 -9.24 2.59
N ILE A 18 7.31 -8.39 3.08
CA ILE A 18 5.87 -8.55 2.85
C ILE A 18 5.45 -8.11 1.43
N THR A 19 6.33 -7.45 0.69
CA THR A 19 6.12 -7.02 -0.71
C THR A 19 7.05 -7.74 -1.70
N THR A 20 7.49 -8.98 -1.40
CA THR A 20 8.29 -9.77 -2.36
C THR A 20 7.47 -10.27 -3.55
N ASN A 21 8.15 -10.63 -4.64
CA ASN A 21 7.50 -11.18 -5.83
C ASN A 21 7.17 -12.67 -5.73
N ASP A 22 7.35 -13.26 -4.54
CA ASP A 22 7.11 -14.67 -4.30
C ASP A 22 5.61 -14.97 -4.31
N ASP A 23 5.26 -16.22 -4.61
CA ASP A 23 3.88 -16.71 -4.71
C ASP A 23 3.22 -16.93 -3.35
N THR A 24 3.37 -15.95 -2.47
CA THR A 24 2.75 -15.93 -1.16
C THR A 24 1.35 -15.35 -1.24
N ALA A 25 0.51 -15.74 -0.28
CA ALA A 25 -0.78 -15.12 -0.01
C ALA A 25 -0.70 -13.58 0.08
N PRO A 26 -1.85 -12.87 -0.01
CA PRO A 26 -1.93 -11.43 0.24
C PRO A 26 -1.24 -11.02 1.54
N VAL A 27 -0.87 -9.74 1.63
CA VAL A 27 -0.19 -9.20 2.81
C VAL A 27 -1.02 -9.50 4.07
N LYS A 28 -0.44 -10.24 5.02
CA LYS A 28 -1.18 -10.67 6.23
C LYS A 28 -1.57 -9.45 7.07
N GLN A 29 -2.76 -9.52 7.68
CA GLN A 29 -3.33 -8.44 8.51
C GLN A 29 -2.36 -7.88 9.56
N LYS A 30 -1.59 -8.76 10.23
CA LYS A 30 -0.61 -8.33 11.24
C LYS A 30 0.43 -7.34 10.71
N TYR A 31 0.85 -7.47 9.45
CA TYR A 31 1.83 -6.60 8.84
C TYR A 31 1.20 -5.29 8.36
N LEU A 32 -0.04 -5.33 7.88
CA LEU A 32 -0.80 -4.11 7.57
C LEU A 32 -0.96 -3.23 8.83
N MET A 33 -1.31 -3.84 9.97
CA MET A 33 -1.38 -3.13 11.26
C MET A 33 -0.03 -2.61 11.74
N GLU A 34 1.07 -3.33 11.46
CA GLU A 34 2.42 -2.86 11.76
C GLU A 34 2.79 -1.62 10.93
N MET A 35 2.52 -1.64 9.62
CA MET A 35 2.76 -0.50 8.73
C MET A 35 1.85 0.68 9.11
N GLU A 36 0.60 0.41 9.46
CA GLU A 36 -0.37 1.41 9.93
C GLU A 36 0.18 2.17 11.14
N ARG A 37 0.58 1.45 12.20
CA ARG A 37 1.14 2.07 13.41
C ARG A 37 2.40 2.87 13.11
N ALA A 38 3.28 2.33 12.27
CA ALA A 38 4.50 3.01 11.86
C ALA A 38 4.21 4.29 11.05
N SER A 39 3.13 4.33 10.27
CA SER A 39 2.77 5.46 9.41
C SER A 39 2.38 6.75 10.16
N TYR A 40 2.31 6.74 11.50
CA TYR A 40 2.00 7.94 12.28
C TYR A 40 3.24 8.78 12.64
N THR A 41 4.46 8.30 12.37
CA THR A 41 5.68 9.10 12.53
C THR A 41 6.25 9.54 11.19
N GLU A 42 6.84 10.74 11.15
CA GLU A 42 7.39 11.34 9.92
C GLU A 42 8.54 10.54 9.31
N GLU A 43 9.45 10.05 10.16
CA GLU A 43 10.59 9.23 9.75
C GLU A 43 10.11 7.93 9.07
N ASN A 44 9.25 7.16 9.75
CA ASN A 44 8.74 5.89 9.23
C ASN A 44 7.88 6.08 7.98
N CYS A 45 7.07 7.14 7.91
CA CYS A 45 6.32 7.51 6.70
C CYS A 45 7.24 7.60 5.49
N THR A 46 8.37 8.28 5.64
CA THR A 46 9.34 8.47 4.55
C THR A 46 9.88 7.13 4.07
N GLU A 47 10.23 6.22 5.00
CA GLU A 47 10.71 4.88 4.66
C GLU A 47 9.65 4.03 3.93
N ILE A 48 8.41 4.07 4.42
CA ILE A 48 7.27 3.36 3.83
C ILE A 48 7.05 3.85 2.40
N ILE A 49 6.96 5.18 2.22
CA ILE A 49 6.74 5.82 0.92
C ILE A 49 7.81 5.40 -0.09
N VAL A 50 9.09 5.49 0.29
CA VAL A 50 10.20 5.16 -0.61
C VAL A 50 10.11 3.72 -1.12
N ILE A 51 9.76 2.76 -0.25
CA ILE A 51 9.60 1.37 -0.66
C ILE A 51 8.36 1.19 -1.54
N LEU A 52 7.21 1.74 -1.15
CA LEU A 52 5.98 1.63 -1.94
C LEU A 52 6.17 2.21 -3.34
N GLU A 53 6.75 3.41 -3.46
CA GLU A 53 7.04 4.01 -4.77
C GLU A 53 7.95 3.14 -5.63
N SER A 54 8.98 2.52 -5.03
CA SER A 54 9.87 1.61 -5.75
C SER A 54 9.13 0.38 -6.27
N ARG A 55 8.19 -0.17 -5.49
CA ARG A 55 7.41 -1.37 -5.87
C ARG A 55 6.34 -1.05 -6.90
N LEU A 56 5.69 0.11 -6.79
CA LEU A 56 4.64 0.55 -7.71
C LEU A 56 5.18 0.88 -9.11
N LYS A 57 6.49 1.13 -9.23
CA LYS A 57 7.18 1.31 -10.52
C LYS A 57 7.65 -0.01 -11.16
N ASP A 58 7.52 -1.15 -10.49
CA ASP A 58 7.84 -2.44 -11.09
C ASP A 58 6.77 -2.84 -12.13
N SER A 59 7.13 -3.72 -13.07
CA SER A 59 6.25 -4.16 -14.15
C SER A 59 6.49 -5.62 -14.54
N GLY A 60 5.62 -6.15 -15.40
CA GLY A 60 5.76 -7.49 -16.00
C GLY A 60 5.86 -8.60 -14.95
N LYS A 61 6.93 -9.40 -15.01
CA LYS A 61 7.15 -10.56 -14.12
C LYS A 61 7.15 -10.21 -12.62
N LYS A 62 7.31 -8.93 -12.26
CA LYS A 62 7.28 -8.44 -10.87
C LYS A 62 5.90 -7.96 -10.41
N TRP A 63 4.82 -8.34 -11.10
CA TRP A 63 3.46 -7.90 -10.77
C TRP A 63 3.03 -8.12 -9.32
N ARG A 64 3.58 -9.11 -8.59
CA ARG A 64 3.26 -9.32 -7.17
C ARG A 64 3.87 -8.25 -6.26
N HIS A 65 4.99 -7.63 -6.66
CA HIS A 65 5.49 -6.42 -5.98
C HIS A 65 4.43 -5.32 -6.03
N VAL A 66 3.91 -5.05 -7.23
CA VAL A 66 2.89 -4.02 -7.46
C VAL A 66 1.63 -4.34 -6.66
N LYS A 67 1.09 -5.55 -6.80
CA LYS A 67 -0.13 -5.97 -6.10
C LYS A 67 -0.01 -5.83 -4.57
N LYS A 68 1.06 -6.36 -3.97
CA LYS A 68 1.27 -6.30 -2.52
C LYS A 68 1.55 -4.88 -2.04
N ALA A 69 2.19 -4.03 -2.84
CA ALA A 69 2.35 -2.62 -2.53
C ALA A 69 1.02 -1.85 -2.56
N LEU A 70 0.14 -2.18 -3.50
CA LEU A 70 -1.23 -1.63 -3.54
C LEU A 70 -2.04 -2.07 -2.32
N ASP A 71 -1.90 -3.31 -1.85
CA ASP A 71 -2.56 -3.79 -0.61
C ASP A 71 -2.15 -2.94 0.60
N VAL A 72 -0.85 -2.68 0.75
CA VAL A 72 -0.33 -1.81 1.83
C VAL A 72 -0.81 -0.38 1.64
N LEU A 73 -0.73 0.19 0.43
CA LEU A 73 -1.15 1.56 0.17
C LEU A 73 -2.64 1.75 0.47
N PHE A 74 -3.51 0.87 -0.03
CA PHE A 74 -4.95 0.93 0.21
C PHE A 74 -5.26 0.95 1.71
N HIS A 75 -4.66 0.02 2.47
CA HIS A 75 -4.81 -0.02 3.93
C HIS A 75 -4.35 1.28 4.59
N LEU A 76 -3.21 1.83 4.18
CA LEU A 76 -2.68 3.08 4.74
C LEU A 76 -3.49 4.33 4.36
N LEU A 77 -4.17 4.32 3.21
CA LEU A 77 -5.09 5.42 2.88
C LEU A 77 -6.25 5.46 3.86
N ILE A 78 -6.82 4.32 4.23
CA ILE A 78 -7.96 4.24 5.15
C ILE A 78 -7.52 4.36 6.62
N PHE A 79 -6.49 3.64 7.05
CA PHE A 79 -6.15 3.53 8.47
C PHE A 79 -4.86 4.25 8.88
N GLY A 80 -4.06 4.71 7.92
CA GLY A 80 -2.74 5.28 8.16
C GLY A 80 -2.70 6.80 8.30
N GLY A 81 -1.51 7.30 8.60
CA GLY A 81 -1.24 8.72 8.75
C GLY A 81 -1.47 9.52 7.45
N ILE A 82 -1.96 10.76 7.60
CA ILE A 82 -2.34 11.66 6.50
C ILE A 82 -1.21 11.93 5.49
N ARG A 83 0.06 11.78 5.90
CA ARG A 83 1.24 12.05 5.07
C ARG A 83 1.36 11.06 3.91
N ILE A 84 0.95 9.81 4.08
CA ILE A 84 0.97 8.80 3.01
C ILE A 84 0.03 9.27 1.87
N ARG A 85 -1.21 9.61 2.22
CA ARG A 85 -2.19 10.15 1.27
C ARG A 85 -1.67 11.41 0.58
N ALA A 86 -1.21 12.40 1.35
CA ALA A 86 -0.72 13.66 0.80
C ALA A 86 0.43 13.47 -0.20
N HIS A 87 1.30 12.48 0.02
CA HIS A 87 2.36 12.13 -0.92
C HIS A 87 1.82 11.53 -2.22
N PHE A 88 0.96 10.51 -2.12
CA PHE A 88 0.43 9.83 -3.30
C PHE A 88 -0.58 10.66 -4.08
N GLN A 89 -1.27 11.62 -3.44
CA GLN A 89 -2.09 12.60 -4.14
C GLN A 89 -1.24 13.55 -5.00
N LYS A 90 -0.05 13.97 -4.50
CA LYS A 90 0.90 14.79 -5.28
C LYS A 90 1.58 14.02 -6.42
N LYS A 91 1.64 12.70 -6.31
CA LYS A 91 2.27 11.80 -7.30
C LYS A 91 1.26 10.81 -7.87
N ILE A 92 0.04 11.28 -8.10
CA ILE A 92 -1.08 10.44 -8.52
C ILE A 92 -0.77 9.70 -9.84
N ASP A 93 0.01 10.31 -10.73
CA ASP A 93 0.51 9.72 -11.98
C ASP A 93 1.24 8.37 -11.78
N THR A 94 1.86 8.15 -10.61
CA THR A 94 2.52 6.87 -10.27
C THR A 94 1.49 5.74 -10.15
N ILE A 95 0.30 6.08 -9.64
CA ILE A 95 -0.83 5.15 -9.51
C ILE A 95 -1.59 5.05 -10.84
N GLU A 96 -1.79 6.17 -11.54
CA GLU A 96 -2.50 6.21 -12.82
C GLU A 96 -1.80 5.36 -13.90
N HIS A 97 -0.47 5.31 -13.91
CA HIS A 97 0.29 4.43 -14.82
C HIS A 97 -0.05 2.94 -14.69
N LEU A 98 -0.65 2.51 -13.57
CA LEU A 98 -1.04 1.13 -13.33
C LEU A 98 -2.47 0.82 -13.79
N THR A 99 -3.22 1.80 -14.32
CA THR A 99 -4.61 1.61 -14.77
C THR A 99 -4.73 0.66 -15.95
N ASP A 100 -3.73 0.64 -16.83
CA ASP A 100 -3.64 -0.25 -17.99
C ASP A 100 -2.72 -1.46 -17.74
N PHE A 101 -2.43 -1.78 -16.48
CA PHE A 101 -1.56 -2.89 -16.13
C PHE A 101 -2.11 -4.22 -16.70
N SER A 102 -1.41 -4.80 -17.67
CA SER A 102 -1.83 -6.00 -18.39
C SER A 102 -0.78 -7.09 -18.31
N LEU A 103 -1.19 -8.28 -17.83
CA LEU A 103 -0.33 -9.45 -17.76
C LEU A 103 -1.18 -10.73 -17.77
N ILE A 104 -0.96 -11.58 -18.77
CA ILE A 104 -1.58 -12.91 -18.85
C ILE A 104 -0.56 -13.97 -18.41
N ILE A 105 -0.92 -14.79 -17.42
CA ILE A 105 -0.13 -15.94 -16.96
C ILE A 105 -1.05 -17.16 -16.98
N ASN A 106 -0.63 -18.25 -17.64
CA ASN A 106 -1.40 -19.49 -17.73
C ASN A 106 -2.86 -19.25 -18.16
N GLN A 107 -3.06 -18.42 -19.20
CA GLN A 107 -4.38 -18.02 -19.73
C GLN A 107 -5.26 -17.21 -18.76
N LYS A 108 -4.74 -16.81 -17.60
CA LYS A 108 -5.43 -15.94 -16.64
C LYS A 108 -4.85 -14.53 -16.69
N ASP A 109 -5.72 -13.52 -16.76
CA ASP A 109 -5.34 -12.12 -16.58
C ASP A 109 -5.07 -11.83 -15.11
N VAL A 110 -3.80 -11.84 -14.71
CA VAL A 110 -3.38 -11.48 -13.36
C VAL A 110 -3.30 -9.96 -13.15
N GLY A 111 -3.34 -9.19 -14.24
CA GLY A 111 -3.41 -7.74 -14.18
C GLY A 111 -4.80 -7.21 -13.82
N GLN A 112 -5.86 -7.99 -14.03
CA GLN A 112 -7.23 -7.56 -13.73
C GLN A 112 -7.40 -7.10 -12.27
N ASP A 113 -6.86 -7.86 -11.32
CA ASP A 113 -6.97 -7.54 -9.89
C ASP A 113 -6.14 -6.29 -9.53
N VAL A 114 -5.02 -6.07 -10.21
CA VAL A 114 -4.22 -4.84 -10.07
C VAL A 114 -5.02 -3.63 -10.54
N ARG A 115 -5.62 -3.71 -11.74
CA ARG A 115 -6.41 -2.60 -12.31
C ARG A 115 -7.63 -2.23 -11.46
N LYS A 116 -8.34 -3.24 -10.93
CA LYS A 116 -9.48 -3.01 -10.00
C LYS A 116 -9.05 -2.22 -8.76
N GLN A 117 -7.98 -2.66 -8.11
CA GLN A 117 -7.50 -2.00 -6.90
C GLN A 117 -6.92 -0.61 -7.17
N VAL A 118 -6.25 -0.41 -8.32
CA VAL A 118 -5.80 0.91 -8.77
C VAL A 118 -6.97 1.86 -8.93
N SER A 119 -8.08 1.41 -9.53
CA SER A 119 -9.30 2.21 -9.64
C SER A 119 -9.85 2.64 -8.28
N GLU A 120 -9.90 1.72 -7.30
CA GLU A 120 -10.35 2.04 -5.93
C GLU A 120 -9.43 3.06 -5.26
N ILE A 121 -8.11 2.86 -5.34
CA ILE A 121 -7.12 3.78 -4.78
C ILE A 121 -7.21 5.17 -5.43
N LEU A 122 -7.37 5.24 -6.74
CA LEU A 122 -7.53 6.52 -7.44
C LEU A 122 -8.80 7.26 -7.01
N GLN A 123 -9.91 6.55 -6.77
CA GLN A 123 -11.11 7.17 -6.22
C GLN A 123 -10.85 7.78 -4.84
N LEU A 124 -10.17 7.04 -3.95
CA LEU A 124 -9.81 7.53 -2.61
C LEU A 124 -8.82 8.71 -2.64
N LEU A 125 -7.92 8.77 -3.63
CA LEU A 125 -6.96 9.87 -3.76
C LEU A 125 -7.56 11.14 -4.39
N ARG A 126 -8.62 11.00 -5.20
CA ARG A 126 -9.27 12.11 -5.92
C ARG A 126 -10.48 12.69 -5.18
N ASP A 127 -11.14 11.88 -4.36
CA ASP A 127 -12.36 12.27 -3.64
C ASP A 127 -12.11 12.26 -2.12
N ASP A 128 -11.85 13.46 -1.61
CA ASP A 128 -11.61 13.73 -0.20
C ASP A 128 -12.80 13.33 0.69
N SER A 129 -14.03 13.58 0.22
CA SER A 129 -15.25 13.26 0.96
C SER A 129 -15.47 11.77 1.05
N LYS A 130 -15.25 11.05 -0.05
CA LYS A 130 -15.29 9.58 -0.06
C LYS A 130 -14.26 8.99 0.89
N LEU A 131 -13.01 9.46 0.82
CA LEU A 131 -11.98 8.94 1.71
C LEU A 131 -12.34 9.18 3.18
N GLU A 132 -12.81 10.36 3.54
CA GLU A 132 -13.19 10.66 4.92
C GLU A 132 -14.35 9.76 5.40
N SER A 133 -15.33 9.47 4.53
CA SER A 133 -16.41 8.52 4.82
C SER A 133 -15.85 7.13 5.12
N GLU A 134 -14.97 6.62 4.26
CA GLU A 134 -14.35 5.29 4.41
C GLU A 134 -13.52 5.21 5.70
N ARG A 135 -12.79 6.29 6.05
CA ARG A 135 -12.04 6.39 7.31
C ARG A 135 -12.94 6.37 8.53
N HIS A 136 -14.05 7.12 8.47
CA HIS A 136 -15.01 7.20 9.56
C HIS A 136 -15.72 5.85 9.78
N GLU A 137 -16.17 5.21 8.70
CA GLU A 137 -16.79 3.87 8.76
C GLU A 137 -15.82 2.82 9.30
N ALA A 138 -14.57 2.84 8.83
CA ALA A 138 -13.50 2.00 9.30
C ALA A 138 -13.23 2.15 10.81
N GLN A 139 -13.24 3.40 11.31
CA GLN A 139 -13.09 3.68 12.74
C GLN A 139 -14.29 3.16 13.54
N ASN A 140 -15.52 3.47 13.11
CA ASN A 140 -16.74 3.01 13.77
C ASN A 140 -16.83 1.48 13.85
N HIS A 141 -16.43 0.79 12.77
CA HIS A 141 -16.37 -0.67 12.76
C HIS A 141 -15.35 -1.18 13.79
N ARG A 142 -14.15 -0.61 13.86
CA ARG A 142 -13.17 -1.00 14.88
C ARG A 142 -13.72 -0.78 16.29
N GLU A 143 -14.31 0.37 16.58
CA GLU A 143 -14.86 0.69 17.90
C GLU A 143 -16.00 -0.26 18.31
N LYS A 144 -16.86 -0.66 17.36
CA LYS A 144 -18.00 -1.55 17.62
C LYS A 144 -17.59 -3.00 17.92
N TYR A 145 -16.49 -3.46 17.34
CA TYR A 145 -16.02 -4.86 17.46
C TYR A 145 -14.77 -5.01 18.33
N ASP A 146 -14.28 -3.93 18.94
CA ASP A 146 -13.25 -3.99 19.98
C ASP A 146 -13.89 -4.44 21.30
N ILE A 147 -13.91 -5.75 21.53
CA ILE A 147 -14.50 -6.42 22.70
C ILE A 147 -13.73 -6.10 24.01
N SER A 148 -12.70 -5.25 23.96
CA SER A 148 -11.94 -4.81 25.14
C SER A 148 -12.65 -3.76 26.01
N LYS A 149 -13.88 -3.36 25.67
CA LYS A 149 -14.70 -2.38 26.42
C LYS A 149 -15.98 -2.94 27.07
N VAL A 150 -16.05 -4.24 27.35
CA VAL A 150 -17.08 -4.82 28.24
C VAL A 150 -16.41 -5.58 29.38
#